data_AF-A0A127Q5B5-F1
#
_entry.id   AF-A0A127Q5B5-F1
#
_cell.length_a   1.000
_cell.length_b   1.000
_cell.length_c   1.000
_cell.angle_alpha   90.00
_cell.angle_beta   90.00
_cell.angle_gamma   90.00
#
_symmetry.space_group_name_H-M   'P 1'
#
loop_
_entity.id
_entity.type
_entity.pdbx_description
1 polymer ?
#
loop_
_entity_poly.entity_id
_entity_poly.type
_entity_poly.pdbx_seq_one_letter_code
_entity_poly.pdbx_strand_id
1 'polypeptide(L)'
;MKNVNLDQLASVPEKKRREILKSMLAMSVAGVGTILQGCGGGAESFSDASGTGSQGGTISPNGTTAPSGTTSPPLAVKAISSFSIPILPDTQFYPRYASEKMGELYQKLYKTINPLYSNPFKTQTQWIAAHSADLKIPFTIHLGDVVDQSWYYTAEGSSPWTSSTNLVANGQLNSDQVNKEWELASQAMQVLEVAKCPYSICAGNHDVGAIGHDMQWGPDWGVGVTGFNNDDGYQDGGSHRSGIFQPYLQVFPTERAKQQATFGGRHASGFHEYHVFSAEGNKFLVLSLSWRASDDALAWANQVIASNSTIPVILVNHQLMGIGSDGSTAADTAYSNYLWDKLIKNNDQIFMAVSGHYHGSCTKIKQNAFGNDVVLMVVDYQMAYMGGNGLLRLYDFDLTNNKITASSFSPWVPVKPSSTLNQFDVAWLTDSNQSFSLDFQFAKRFSSFNKNFNIPIGTSTQALTDIAKSLILTNYNQAPQKAVVLPTGSDDYPKVANTLAHWRFFNSAAAEGDAFPYQAGQQIKDASTAGVNPISLHTELGKPGDLIWSKDHHPLSASPGSLRFLNSTGTRASYFTTDPNSSLNTEPFSNGYTVEAFIKIDPGFDASVNGWMGILYRLGPVQSSLALLQTMGIAV
;
A
#
# COMPACT_ATOMS: atom_id res chain seq x y z
N MET A 1 5.45 32.71 -29.35
CA MET A 1 5.17 33.17 -27.96
C MET A 1 6.32 32.68 -27.08
N LYS A 2 6.81 33.54 -26.17
CA LYS A 2 8.00 33.31 -25.35
C LYS A 2 7.83 32.09 -24.41
N ASN A 3 8.93 31.38 -24.18
CA ASN A 3 9.11 30.19 -23.33
C ASN A 3 8.20 30.18 -22.08
N VAL A 4 7.30 29.20 -22.03
CA VAL A 4 6.49 28.87 -20.85
C VAL A 4 7.16 27.66 -20.20
N ASN A 5 7.63 27.79 -18.96
CA ASN A 5 8.21 26.69 -18.16
C ASN A 5 7.08 25.73 -17.70
N LEU A 6 7.39 24.45 -17.46
CA LEU A 6 6.50 23.39 -16.94
C LEU A 6 5.62 23.86 -15.76
N ASP A 7 6.18 24.65 -14.85
CA ASP A 7 5.47 25.21 -13.69
C ASP A 7 4.35 26.18 -14.09
N GLN A 8 4.50 26.87 -15.22
CA GLN A 8 3.49 27.80 -15.75
C GLN A 8 2.39 27.08 -16.55
N LEU A 9 2.60 25.83 -16.99
CA LEU A 9 1.57 25.01 -17.65
C LEU A 9 0.66 24.29 -16.64
N ALA A 10 1.22 23.91 -15.48
CA ALA A 10 0.50 23.24 -14.39
C ALA A 10 -0.50 24.15 -13.65
N SER A 11 -0.37 25.47 -13.78
CA SER A 11 -1.31 26.45 -13.22
C SER A 11 -2.50 26.79 -14.14
N VAL A 12 -2.53 26.25 -15.36
CA VAL A 12 -3.61 26.49 -16.32
C VAL A 12 -4.76 25.51 -16.08
N PRO A 13 -6.03 25.99 -16.05
CA PRO A 13 -7.21 25.13 -15.94
C PRO A 13 -7.18 24.02 -17.00
N GLU A 14 -7.49 22.79 -16.58
CA GLU A 14 -7.30 21.57 -17.36
C GLU A 14 -7.87 21.66 -18.79
N LYS A 15 -9.02 22.30 -18.97
CA LYS A 15 -9.64 22.52 -20.28
C LYS A 15 -8.78 23.40 -21.20
N LYS A 16 -8.13 24.44 -20.68
CA LYS A 16 -7.15 25.26 -21.42
C LYS A 16 -5.81 24.55 -21.59
N ARG A 17 -5.38 23.72 -20.63
CA ARG A 17 -4.18 22.87 -20.76
C ARG A 17 -4.34 21.85 -21.87
N ARG A 18 -5.52 21.22 -21.99
CA ARG A 18 -5.88 20.30 -23.08
C ARG A 18 -5.93 21.01 -24.45
N GLU A 19 -6.35 22.27 -24.51
CA GLU A 19 -6.28 23.08 -25.74
C GLU A 19 -4.85 23.54 -26.08
N ILE A 20 -4.01 23.84 -25.09
CA ILE A 20 -2.57 24.12 -25.28
C ILE A 20 -1.82 22.85 -25.72
N LEU A 21 -2.16 21.68 -25.17
CA LEU A 21 -1.61 20.38 -25.56
C LEU A 21 -1.93 20.04 -27.02
N LYS A 22 -3.16 20.31 -27.49
CA LYS A 22 -3.51 20.24 -28.93
C LYS A 22 -2.70 21.22 -29.78
N SER A 23 -2.45 22.42 -29.26
CA SER A 23 -1.67 23.47 -29.94
C SER A 23 -0.17 23.13 -30.03
N MET A 24 0.39 22.45 -29.02
CA MET A 24 1.78 22.00 -29.01
C MET A 24 2.00 20.77 -29.91
N LEU A 25 1.01 19.87 -29.99
CA LEU A 25 1.01 18.77 -30.96
C LEU A 25 0.98 19.32 -32.41
N ALA A 26 0.23 20.40 -32.65
CA ALA A 26 0.17 21.06 -33.96
C ALA A 26 1.40 21.93 -34.30
N MET A 27 2.15 22.45 -33.31
CA MET A 27 3.31 23.34 -33.54
C MET A 27 4.68 22.63 -33.56
N SER A 28 4.75 21.33 -33.29
CA SER A 28 6.00 20.55 -33.42
C SER A 28 6.41 20.24 -34.88
N VAL A 29 5.64 20.74 -35.86
CA VAL A 29 5.89 20.61 -37.31
C VAL A 29 6.97 21.59 -37.83
N ALA A 30 7.53 22.48 -37.00
CA ALA A 30 8.59 23.40 -37.41
C ALA A 30 9.80 23.31 -36.46
N GLY A 31 10.81 22.53 -36.86
CA GLY A 31 12.02 22.30 -36.06
C GLY A 31 13.02 23.46 -36.10
N VAL A 32 13.92 23.48 -35.10
CA VAL A 32 15.36 23.81 -35.23
C VAL A 32 16.07 23.11 -34.06
N GLY A 33 17.11 22.32 -34.35
CA GLY A 33 17.98 21.71 -33.35
C GLY A 33 19.26 22.52 -33.12
N THR A 34 19.87 22.35 -31.94
CA THR A 34 21.30 22.64 -31.69
C THR A 34 21.83 21.82 -30.50
N ILE A 35 22.60 20.78 -30.83
CA ILE A 35 23.93 20.35 -30.32
C ILE A 35 24.37 20.75 -28.89
N LEU A 36 24.80 19.75 -28.09
CA LEU A 36 26.12 19.70 -27.41
C LEU A 36 26.47 18.28 -26.88
N GLN A 37 27.67 17.83 -27.24
CA GLN A 37 28.44 16.63 -26.81
C GLN A 37 28.77 16.67 -25.29
N GLY A 38 29.18 15.62 -24.58
CA GLY A 38 29.62 14.26 -24.88
C GLY A 38 30.46 13.70 -23.71
N CYS A 39 30.93 12.45 -23.88
CA CYS A 39 31.96 11.71 -23.11
C CYS A 39 31.61 11.29 -21.66
N GLY A 40 31.83 10.06 -21.19
CA GLY A 40 32.51 8.87 -21.73
C GLY A 40 32.88 7.90 -20.60
N GLY A 41 33.14 6.63 -20.96
CA GLY A 41 33.86 5.62 -20.14
C GLY A 41 32.96 4.77 -19.23
N GLY A 42 33.09 3.45 -19.15
CA GLY A 42 34.02 2.50 -19.75
C GLY A 42 33.63 1.11 -19.23
N ALA A 43 33.65 0.12 -20.10
CA ALA A 43 33.28 -1.26 -19.80
C ALA A 43 34.42 -2.00 -19.10
N GLU A 44 34.08 -2.92 -18.18
CA GLU A 44 34.89 -4.10 -17.90
C GLU A 44 34.00 -5.35 -17.86
N SER A 45 34.53 -6.40 -18.48
CA SER A 45 33.92 -7.68 -18.80
C SER A 45 34.71 -8.80 -18.12
N PHE A 46 34.07 -9.79 -17.49
CA PHE A 46 34.59 -11.15 -17.26
C PHE A 46 33.36 -12.06 -16.99
N SER A 47 32.92 -12.92 -17.93
CA SER A 47 33.39 -14.27 -18.31
C SER A 47 32.99 -15.40 -17.33
N ASP A 48 32.26 -16.36 -17.90
CA ASP A 48 31.72 -17.60 -17.33
C ASP A 48 32.75 -18.54 -16.69
N ALA A 49 32.26 -19.35 -15.73
CA ALA A 49 32.81 -20.68 -15.48
C ALA A 49 31.68 -21.66 -15.08
N SER A 50 31.49 -22.64 -15.96
CA SER A 50 30.69 -23.85 -15.83
C SER A 50 31.25 -24.85 -14.80
N GLY A 51 30.36 -25.59 -14.12
CA GLY A 51 30.72 -26.77 -13.34
C GLY A 51 29.56 -27.77 -13.20
N THR A 52 29.63 -28.85 -13.98
CA THR A 52 28.93 -30.16 -13.87
C THR A 52 29.16 -30.80 -12.49
N GLY A 53 28.35 -31.63 -11.82
CA GLY A 53 27.27 -32.57 -12.19
C GLY A 53 27.53 -33.92 -11.47
N SER A 54 26.54 -34.47 -10.74
CA SER A 54 26.37 -35.91 -10.35
C SER A 54 25.25 -36.03 -9.30
N GLN A 55 24.05 -36.56 -9.60
CA GLN A 55 23.57 -37.95 -9.35
C GLN A 55 24.03 -38.55 -8.02
N GLY A 56 23.21 -39.22 -7.17
CA GLY A 56 21.88 -39.80 -7.28
C GLY A 56 21.87 -41.04 -6.36
N GLY A 57 20.83 -41.28 -5.55
CA GLY A 57 20.77 -42.47 -4.70
C GLY A 57 19.60 -42.51 -3.71
N THR A 58 18.58 -43.29 -4.05
CA THR A 58 17.42 -43.67 -3.23
C THR A 58 17.67 -45.02 -2.55
N ILE A 59 17.40 -45.14 -1.24
CA ILE A 59 17.16 -46.42 -0.55
C ILE A 59 16.06 -46.24 0.50
N SER A 60 15.08 -47.14 0.50
CA SER A 60 13.94 -47.25 1.43
C SER A 60 14.21 -48.36 2.48
N PRO A 61 13.34 -48.56 3.50
CA PRO A 61 13.74 -48.66 4.91
C PRO A 61 13.89 -50.10 5.42
N ASN A 62 14.64 -50.25 6.51
CA ASN A 62 14.59 -51.43 7.38
C ASN A 62 14.17 -51.02 8.79
N GLY A 63 13.22 -51.76 9.35
CA GLY A 63 12.65 -51.52 10.67
C GLY A 63 13.59 -51.90 11.80
N THR A 64 13.45 -51.18 12.90
CA THR A 64 13.92 -51.60 14.23
C THR A 64 12.93 -51.16 15.29
N THR A 65 12.68 -52.10 16.18
CA THR A 65 11.80 -52.15 17.34
C THR A 65 11.89 -50.96 18.30
N ALA A 66 10.73 -50.51 18.80
CA ALA A 66 10.59 -49.51 19.83
C ALA A 66 11.00 -50.04 21.23
N PRO A 67 11.74 -49.27 22.04
CA PRO A 67 11.73 -49.40 23.48
C PRO A 67 10.63 -48.51 24.08
N SER A 68 9.90 -49.06 25.05
CA SER A 68 8.93 -48.37 25.89
C SER A 68 9.58 -47.21 26.65
N GLY A 69 9.24 -45.98 26.26
CA GLY A 69 9.59 -44.75 26.95
C GLY A 69 8.53 -44.41 28.00
N THR A 70 8.97 -44.30 29.24
CA THR A 70 8.24 -43.79 30.40
C THR A 70 7.61 -42.43 30.09
N THR A 71 6.30 -42.30 30.34
CA THR A 71 5.61 -41.01 30.28
C THR A 71 6.14 -40.11 31.39
N SER A 72 6.97 -39.13 31.04
CA SER A 72 7.19 -37.97 31.90
C SER A 72 5.82 -37.33 32.18
N PRO A 73 5.54 -36.89 33.42
CA PRO A 73 4.33 -36.11 33.69
C PRO A 73 4.32 -34.89 32.76
N PRO A 74 3.14 -34.41 32.31
CA PRO A 74 3.07 -33.20 31.52
C PRO A 74 3.80 -32.08 32.28
N LEU A 75 4.79 -31.46 31.64
CA LEU A 75 5.40 -30.24 32.16
C LEU A 75 4.24 -29.28 32.49
N ALA A 76 4.16 -28.84 33.74
CA ALA A 76 3.13 -27.89 34.15
C ALA A 76 3.18 -26.70 33.19
N VAL A 77 2.06 -26.42 32.51
CA VAL A 77 1.96 -25.29 31.58
C VAL A 77 2.22 -24.02 32.38
N LYS A 78 3.38 -23.39 32.17
CA LYS A 78 3.75 -22.15 32.83
C LYS A 78 2.76 -21.08 32.34
N ALA A 79 1.98 -20.52 33.25
CA ALA A 79 1.07 -19.44 32.92
C ALA A 79 1.86 -18.23 32.38
N ILE A 80 1.35 -17.63 31.30
CA ILE A 80 2.00 -16.60 30.49
C ILE A 80 1.40 -15.23 30.83
N SER A 81 2.27 -14.31 31.24
CA SER A 81 1.99 -12.88 31.35
C SER A 81 2.27 -12.25 30.00
N SER A 82 1.20 -11.82 29.32
CA SER A 82 1.27 -11.27 27.97
C SER A 82 0.07 -10.39 27.65
N PHE A 83 0.23 -9.49 26.69
CA PHE A 83 -0.82 -8.66 26.12
C PHE A 83 -0.55 -8.44 24.62
N SER A 84 -1.59 -8.13 23.85
CA SER A 84 -1.44 -7.88 22.41
C SER A 84 -1.80 -6.46 22.01
N ILE A 85 -1.11 -5.91 21.02
CA ILE A 85 -1.46 -4.62 20.39
C ILE A 85 -1.75 -4.86 18.91
N PRO A 86 -3.00 -4.68 18.45
CA PRO A 86 -3.32 -4.66 17.03
C PRO A 86 -2.89 -3.33 16.39
N ILE A 87 -2.39 -3.44 15.17
CA ILE A 87 -1.94 -2.36 14.29
C ILE A 87 -2.84 -2.37 13.06
N LEU A 88 -3.62 -1.30 12.92
CA LEU A 88 -4.36 -0.96 11.71
C LEU A 88 -3.38 -0.22 10.77
N PRO A 89 -3.05 -0.80 9.61
CA PRO A 89 -2.11 -0.20 8.66
C PRO A 89 -2.80 0.94 7.89
N ASP A 90 -2.17 1.38 6.81
CA ASP A 90 -2.73 2.30 5.81
C ASP A 90 -4.05 1.73 5.26
N THR A 91 -5.17 2.41 5.58
CA THR A 91 -6.52 1.89 5.32
C THR A 91 -7.23 2.59 4.17
N GLN A 92 -6.62 3.62 3.57
CA GLN A 92 -7.20 4.58 2.64
C GLN A 92 -8.05 3.97 1.52
N PHE A 93 -7.65 2.81 1.01
CA PHE A 93 -8.39 2.15 -0.06
C PHE A 93 -9.66 1.44 0.39
N TYR A 94 -9.79 1.04 1.66
CA TYR A 94 -11.00 0.43 2.18
C TYR A 94 -12.21 1.38 2.14
N PRO A 95 -12.16 2.60 2.71
CA PRO A 95 -13.25 3.54 2.59
C PRO A 95 -13.42 4.05 1.15
N ARG A 96 -12.34 4.19 0.37
CA ARG A 96 -12.41 4.53 -1.06
C ARG A 96 -13.25 3.53 -1.84
N TYR A 97 -12.93 2.24 -1.77
CA TYR A 97 -13.64 1.18 -2.51
C TYR A 97 -15.06 0.93 -1.99
N ALA A 98 -15.32 1.20 -0.71
CA ALA A 98 -16.65 1.14 -0.13
C ALA A 98 -17.53 2.36 -0.49
N SER A 99 -16.95 3.43 -1.04
CA SER A 99 -17.69 4.63 -1.41
C SER A 99 -18.59 4.41 -2.63
N GLU A 100 -19.70 5.15 -2.69
CA GLU A 100 -20.58 5.21 -3.86
C GLU A 100 -19.83 5.68 -5.13
N LYS A 101 -18.80 6.54 -4.97
CA LYS A 101 -17.95 7.01 -6.07
C LYS A 101 -17.22 5.87 -6.77
N MET A 102 -16.71 4.91 -6.00
CA MET A 102 -16.12 3.68 -6.54
C MET A 102 -17.16 2.59 -6.78
N GLY A 103 -18.44 2.96 -6.70
CA GLY A 103 -19.56 2.09 -6.99
C GLY A 103 -19.77 1.00 -5.95
N GLU A 104 -19.44 1.22 -4.67
CA GLU A 104 -19.73 0.27 -3.58
C GLU A 104 -19.16 -1.13 -3.87
N LEU A 105 -17.86 -1.19 -4.17
CA LEU A 105 -17.19 -2.36 -4.73
C LEU A 105 -17.48 -3.63 -3.92
N TYR A 106 -17.39 -3.56 -2.60
CA TYR A 106 -17.60 -4.71 -1.72
C TYR A 106 -19.05 -5.22 -1.76
N GLN A 107 -20.05 -4.33 -1.79
CA GLN A 107 -21.46 -4.70 -1.88
C GLN A 107 -21.77 -5.36 -3.24
N LYS A 108 -21.14 -4.88 -4.32
CA LYS A 108 -21.27 -5.49 -5.66
C LYS A 108 -20.67 -6.89 -5.72
N LEU A 109 -19.47 -7.06 -5.16
CA LEU A 109 -18.75 -8.34 -5.16
C LEU A 109 -19.36 -9.36 -4.19
N TYR A 110 -19.83 -8.89 -3.04
CA TYR A 110 -20.24 -9.73 -1.91
C TYR A 110 -21.68 -9.42 -1.49
N LYS A 111 -22.64 -9.67 -2.38
CA LYS A 111 -24.07 -9.32 -2.20
C LYS A 111 -24.71 -9.85 -0.91
N THR A 112 -24.20 -10.96 -0.38
CA THR A 112 -24.73 -11.61 0.84
C THR A 112 -23.84 -11.39 2.06
N ILE A 113 -22.87 -10.48 2.00
CA ILE A 113 -22.01 -10.20 3.16
C ILE A 113 -22.84 -9.59 4.28
N ASN A 114 -22.55 -9.97 5.52
CA ASN A 114 -23.25 -9.42 6.68
C ASN A 114 -22.99 -7.89 6.74
N PRO A 115 -24.03 -7.03 6.81
CA PRO A 115 -23.88 -5.58 6.86
C PRO A 115 -23.07 -5.06 8.05
N LEU A 116 -22.91 -5.86 9.12
CA LEU A 116 -21.96 -5.56 10.18
C LEU A 116 -20.55 -5.42 9.59
N TYR A 117 -20.13 -6.40 8.79
CA TYR A 117 -18.85 -6.50 8.11
C TYR A 117 -18.93 -5.91 6.68
N SER A 118 -19.34 -4.65 6.54
CA SER A 118 -19.65 -4.07 5.21
C SER A 118 -18.41 -3.65 4.39
N ASN A 119 -17.26 -3.48 5.02
CA ASN A 119 -15.98 -3.18 4.37
C ASN A 119 -14.82 -3.67 5.25
N PRO A 120 -13.60 -3.83 4.71
CA PRO A 120 -12.48 -4.38 5.46
C PRO A 120 -12.11 -3.59 6.71
N PHE A 121 -12.12 -2.25 6.65
CA PHE A 121 -11.75 -1.41 7.79
C PHE A 121 -12.70 -1.61 8.98
N LYS A 122 -14.01 -1.59 8.72
CA LYS A 122 -15.03 -1.85 9.75
C LYS A 122 -14.93 -3.28 10.31
N THR A 123 -14.57 -4.25 9.47
CA THR A 123 -14.38 -5.63 9.93
C THR A 123 -13.16 -5.77 10.83
N GLN A 124 -12.06 -5.06 10.55
CA GLN A 124 -10.89 -5.03 11.44
C GLN A 124 -11.27 -4.50 12.82
N THR A 125 -11.96 -3.36 12.89
CA THR A 125 -12.34 -2.77 14.19
C THR A 125 -13.40 -3.61 14.92
N GLN A 126 -14.31 -4.28 14.22
CA GLN A 126 -15.25 -5.23 14.82
C GLN A 126 -14.56 -6.45 15.40
N TRP A 127 -13.60 -7.01 14.68
CA TRP A 127 -12.83 -8.15 15.18
C TRP A 127 -12.03 -7.77 16.42
N ILE A 128 -11.35 -6.61 16.42
CA ILE A 128 -10.64 -6.10 17.58
C ILE A 128 -11.58 -5.91 18.77
N ALA A 129 -12.74 -5.26 18.56
CA ALA A 129 -13.72 -5.04 19.61
C ALA A 129 -14.23 -6.36 20.20
N ALA A 130 -14.56 -7.34 19.35
CA ALA A 130 -15.10 -8.63 19.75
C ALA A 130 -14.10 -9.49 20.53
N HIS A 131 -12.80 -9.36 20.26
CA HIS A 131 -11.75 -10.22 20.82
C HIS A 131 -10.78 -9.49 21.74
N SER A 132 -11.09 -8.26 22.12
CA SER A 132 -10.26 -7.45 23.02
C SER A 132 -9.96 -8.13 24.35
N ALA A 133 -10.96 -8.81 24.94
CA ALA A 133 -10.78 -9.56 26.18
C ALA A 133 -9.96 -10.85 25.97
N ASP A 134 -10.28 -11.62 24.92
CA ASP A 134 -9.60 -12.90 24.60
C ASP A 134 -8.10 -12.69 24.34
N LEU A 135 -7.76 -11.57 23.71
CA LEU A 135 -6.40 -11.22 23.30
C LEU A 135 -5.74 -10.20 24.23
N LYS A 136 -6.39 -9.88 25.36
CA LYS A 136 -5.91 -8.91 26.36
C LYS A 136 -5.40 -7.61 25.71
N ILE A 137 -6.19 -7.05 24.80
CA ILE A 137 -5.81 -5.86 24.02
C ILE A 137 -6.01 -4.62 24.89
N PRO A 138 -4.93 -3.95 25.35
CA PRO A 138 -5.08 -2.74 26.17
C PRO A 138 -5.21 -1.48 25.30
N PHE A 139 -4.79 -1.55 24.03
CA PHE A 139 -4.66 -0.41 23.13
C PHE A 139 -4.55 -0.87 21.67
N THR A 140 -5.09 -0.09 20.74
CA THR A 140 -4.99 -0.29 19.27
C THR A 140 -4.24 0.87 18.63
N ILE A 141 -3.41 0.62 17.61
CA ILE A 141 -2.67 1.67 16.91
C ILE A 141 -3.13 1.73 15.45
N HIS A 142 -3.46 2.92 14.92
CA HIS A 142 -3.66 3.15 13.49
C HIS A 142 -2.52 4.00 12.92
N LEU A 143 -1.93 3.56 11.80
CA LEU A 143 -0.67 4.10 11.26
C LEU A 143 -0.82 5.31 10.33
N GLY A 144 -2.04 5.61 9.90
CA GLY A 144 -2.33 6.77 9.04
C GLY A 144 -2.87 6.34 7.71
N ASP A 145 -2.96 7.29 6.78
CA ASP A 145 -3.66 7.16 5.51
C ASP A 145 -5.03 6.51 5.71
N VAL A 146 -5.87 7.22 6.46
CA VAL A 146 -7.22 6.82 6.83
C VAL A 146 -8.15 6.88 5.62
N VAL A 147 -7.92 7.83 4.71
CA VAL A 147 -8.68 8.03 3.47
C VAL A 147 -7.74 8.19 2.29
N ASP A 148 -8.20 7.93 1.06
CA ASP A 148 -7.38 8.10 -0.14
C ASP A 148 -7.45 9.55 -0.60
N GLN A 149 -8.64 10.13 -0.51
CA GLN A 149 -8.91 11.49 -0.99
C GLN A 149 -9.38 12.33 0.18
N SER A 150 -8.46 13.07 0.79
CA SER A 150 -8.82 13.99 1.89
C SER A 150 -9.61 15.21 1.41
N TRP A 151 -9.52 15.59 0.14
CA TRP A 151 -10.25 16.75 -0.42
C TRP A 151 -11.46 16.36 -1.28
N TYR A 152 -12.34 17.35 -1.50
CA TYR A 152 -13.47 17.26 -2.41
C TYR A 152 -13.27 18.07 -3.69
N TYR A 153 -13.76 17.53 -4.80
CA TYR A 153 -13.91 18.21 -6.10
C TYR A 153 -15.32 18.79 -6.23
N THR A 154 -15.46 20.11 -6.35
CA THR A 154 -16.74 20.78 -6.67
C THR A 154 -17.35 20.40 -8.02
N ALA A 155 -16.67 19.60 -8.84
CA ALA A 155 -17.09 19.26 -10.21
C ALA A 155 -17.65 17.84 -10.40
N GLU A 156 -17.59 16.95 -9.41
CA GLU A 156 -18.10 15.57 -9.55
C GLU A 156 -19.32 15.34 -8.65
N GLY A 157 -20.51 15.31 -9.26
CA GLY A 157 -21.82 15.34 -8.61
C GLY A 157 -22.17 14.15 -7.71
N SER A 158 -21.55 14.07 -6.54
CA SER A 158 -22.00 13.24 -5.43
C SER A 158 -23.26 13.85 -4.78
N SER A 159 -24.31 13.05 -4.59
CA SER A 159 -25.53 13.47 -3.88
C SER A 159 -25.25 13.89 -2.42
N PRO A 160 -25.99 14.87 -1.88
CA PRO A 160 -25.89 15.24 -0.46
C PRO A 160 -26.42 14.15 0.48
N TRP A 161 -25.80 14.09 1.67
CA TRP A 161 -26.10 13.26 2.85
C TRP A 161 -27.59 12.96 3.12
N THR A 162 -27.89 11.77 3.69
CA THR A 162 -29.21 11.43 4.25
C THR A 162 -29.23 11.47 5.79
N SER A 163 -30.41 11.58 6.38
CA SER A 163 -30.66 11.94 7.78
C SER A 163 -30.34 10.89 8.85
N SER A 164 -29.95 9.66 8.49
CA SER A 164 -29.75 8.56 9.46
C SER A 164 -28.34 8.44 10.06
N THR A 165 -27.37 9.27 9.66
CA THR A 165 -25.98 9.27 10.21
C THR A 165 -25.41 10.67 10.47
N ASN A 166 -26.27 11.68 10.65
CA ASN A 166 -25.94 13.10 10.52
C ASN A 166 -25.08 13.71 11.67
N LEU A 167 -23.75 13.76 11.46
CA LEU A 167 -22.77 14.46 12.33
C LEU A 167 -22.73 16.00 12.11
N VAL A 168 -23.50 16.53 11.15
CA VAL A 168 -23.67 17.98 10.94
C VAL A 168 -24.81 18.51 11.83
N ALA A 169 -25.89 17.74 11.96
CA ALA A 169 -27.04 18.10 12.80
C ALA A 169 -26.76 17.99 14.31
N ASN A 170 -25.77 17.20 14.72
CA ASN A 170 -25.34 17.14 16.13
C ASN A 170 -24.24 18.18 16.48
N GLY A 171 -23.91 19.09 15.54
CA GLY A 171 -22.99 20.21 15.76
C GLY A 171 -21.51 19.83 15.73
N GLN A 172 -21.15 18.64 15.25
CA GLN A 172 -19.76 18.20 15.19
C GLN A 172 -19.01 18.69 13.93
N LEU A 173 -19.72 19.06 12.86
CA LEU A 173 -19.10 19.51 11.59
C LEU A 173 -19.88 20.69 10.95
N ASN A 174 -19.16 21.70 10.45
CA ASN A 174 -19.72 22.78 9.62
C ASN A 174 -19.68 22.36 8.13
N SER A 175 -20.74 22.66 7.37
CA SER A 175 -20.87 22.21 5.98
C SER A 175 -19.90 22.93 5.03
N ASP A 176 -18.94 22.20 4.48
CA ASP A 176 -18.73 22.07 3.03
C ASP A 176 -17.73 20.93 2.71
N GLN A 177 -18.31 19.87 2.15
CA GLN A 177 -17.74 18.85 1.26
C GLN A 177 -16.41 18.17 1.64
N VAL A 178 -16.51 17.13 2.47
CA VAL A 178 -15.58 15.99 2.60
C VAL A 178 -16.39 14.82 3.16
N ASN A 179 -16.87 13.90 2.32
CA ASN A 179 -18.12 13.22 2.69
C ASN A 179 -18.02 11.72 2.96
N LYS A 180 -17.73 10.86 1.98
CA LYS A 180 -17.98 9.42 2.20
C LYS A 180 -16.83 8.63 2.82
N GLU A 181 -15.59 8.85 2.37
CA GLU A 181 -14.45 8.08 2.89
C GLU A 181 -14.22 8.33 4.38
N TRP A 182 -14.22 9.59 4.77
CA TRP A 182 -14.12 10.01 6.17
C TRP A 182 -15.30 9.55 7.03
N GLU A 183 -16.52 9.54 6.49
CA GLU A 183 -17.68 8.98 7.20
C GLU A 183 -17.47 7.48 7.46
N LEU A 184 -17.08 6.72 6.44
CA LEU A 184 -16.84 5.27 6.55
C LEU A 184 -15.70 4.95 7.53
N ALA A 185 -14.59 5.70 7.46
CA ALA A 185 -13.50 5.58 8.40
C ALA A 185 -13.92 5.93 9.84
N SER A 186 -14.67 7.02 10.01
CA SER A 186 -15.20 7.44 11.31
C SER A 186 -16.12 6.36 11.91
N GLN A 187 -17.00 5.76 11.10
CA GLN A 187 -17.87 4.65 11.50
C GLN A 187 -17.08 3.39 11.87
N ALA A 188 -16.00 3.08 11.15
CA ALA A 188 -15.12 1.97 11.51
C ALA A 188 -14.50 2.21 12.90
N MET A 189 -13.97 3.41 13.16
CA MET A 189 -13.35 3.74 14.46
C MET A 189 -14.37 3.84 15.61
N GLN A 190 -15.62 4.26 15.34
CA GLN A 190 -16.70 4.27 16.33
C GLN A 190 -16.97 2.89 16.94
N VAL A 191 -16.69 1.81 16.22
CA VAL A 191 -16.81 0.44 16.76
C VAL A 191 -15.92 0.28 18.00
N LEU A 192 -14.67 0.76 17.95
CA LEU A 192 -13.74 0.69 19.09
C LEU A 192 -14.24 1.59 20.24
N GLU A 193 -14.78 2.76 19.94
CA GLU A 193 -15.28 3.72 20.93
C GLU A 193 -16.49 3.20 21.71
N VAL A 194 -17.41 2.55 21.01
CA VAL A 194 -18.58 1.89 21.61
C VAL A 194 -18.13 0.72 22.47
N ALA A 195 -17.18 -0.07 21.99
CA ALA A 195 -16.60 -1.21 22.72
C ALA A 195 -15.61 -0.80 23.83
N LYS A 196 -15.35 0.51 24.01
CA LYS A 196 -14.36 1.04 24.96
C LYS A 196 -12.95 0.47 24.77
N CYS A 197 -12.60 0.11 23.54
CA CYS A 197 -11.26 -0.27 23.13
C CYS A 197 -10.46 1.00 22.81
N PRO A 198 -9.43 1.35 23.62
CA PRO A 198 -8.65 2.55 23.36
C PRO A 198 -7.81 2.42 22.08
N TYR A 199 -7.61 3.53 21.39
CA TYR A 199 -6.82 3.61 20.17
C TYR A 199 -6.08 4.95 20.04
N SER A 200 -4.98 4.96 19.29
CA SER A 200 -4.43 6.18 18.70
C SER A 200 -4.67 6.16 17.20
N ILE A 201 -4.89 7.32 16.61
CA ILE A 201 -4.94 7.47 15.16
C ILE A 201 -3.89 8.50 14.73
N CYS A 202 -3.00 8.06 13.86
CA CYS A 202 -1.99 8.88 13.20
C CYS A 202 -2.60 9.41 11.90
N ALA A 203 -2.31 10.65 11.51
CA ALA A 203 -2.62 11.16 10.16
C ALA A 203 -1.45 10.83 9.23
N GLY A 204 -1.75 10.24 8.07
CA GLY A 204 -0.79 10.02 7.00
C GLY A 204 -0.70 11.18 6.01
N ASN A 205 0.06 11.00 4.94
CA ASN A 205 0.18 12.03 3.89
C ASN A 205 -1.14 12.22 3.13
N HIS A 206 -1.98 11.19 3.04
CA HIS A 206 -3.29 11.35 2.43
C HIS A 206 -4.27 12.14 3.28
N ASP A 207 -4.10 12.15 4.61
CA ASP A 207 -5.08 12.65 5.58
C ASP A 207 -5.01 14.17 5.81
N VAL A 208 -3.98 14.82 5.28
CA VAL A 208 -3.70 16.24 5.51
C VAL A 208 -4.16 17.07 4.31
N GLY A 209 -4.72 18.24 4.58
CA GLY A 209 -5.14 19.17 3.53
C GLY A 209 -3.95 19.72 2.74
N ALA A 210 -4.12 19.89 1.43
CA ALA A 210 -3.11 20.37 0.49
C ALA A 210 -3.65 21.49 -0.41
N ILE A 211 -2.79 22.40 -0.88
CA ILE A 211 -3.13 23.39 -1.92
C ILE A 211 -2.90 22.75 -3.29
N GLY A 212 -3.96 22.15 -3.86
CA GLY A 212 -3.92 21.55 -5.19
C GLY A 212 -3.54 20.07 -5.23
N HIS A 213 -3.92 19.39 -6.32
CA HIS A 213 -3.88 17.93 -6.44
C HIS A 213 -2.48 17.30 -6.37
N ASP A 214 -1.44 17.99 -6.83
CA ASP A 214 -0.08 17.44 -6.92
C ASP A 214 0.70 17.54 -5.60
N MET A 215 0.19 18.28 -4.61
CA MET A 215 0.93 18.62 -3.39
C MET A 215 0.58 17.75 -2.17
N GLN A 216 -0.31 16.76 -2.31
CA GLN A 216 -0.64 15.80 -1.23
C GLN A 216 0.57 14.99 -0.76
N TRP A 217 1.52 14.77 -1.66
CA TRP A 217 2.63 13.85 -1.47
C TRP A 217 3.88 14.53 -0.90
N GLY A 218 3.93 15.87 -0.98
CA GLY A 218 5.17 16.63 -0.79
C GLY A 218 6.31 16.16 -1.69
N PRO A 219 7.51 16.74 -1.53
CA PRO A 219 8.70 16.15 -2.11
C PRO A 219 8.90 14.75 -1.53
N ASP A 220 9.07 13.75 -2.41
CA ASP A 220 9.36 12.38 -2.00
C ASP A 220 10.77 12.33 -1.41
N TRP A 221 10.84 12.15 -0.09
CA TRP A 221 12.08 11.91 0.65
C TRP A 221 12.36 10.42 0.81
N GLY A 222 12.08 9.67 -0.25
CA GLY A 222 12.18 8.22 -0.36
C GLY A 222 13.56 7.66 -0.09
N VAL A 223 13.66 6.34 -0.26
CA VAL A 223 14.91 5.61 -0.08
C VAL A 223 15.98 6.15 -1.03
N GLY A 224 17.16 6.45 -0.48
CA GLY A 224 18.29 6.98 -1.26
C GLY A 224 18.37 8.50 -1.35
N VAL A 225 17.39 9.24 -0.83
CA VAL A 225 17.45 10.71 -0.75
C VAL A 225 18.21 11.16 0.49
N THR A 226 19.09 12.17 0.34
CA THR A 226 19.86 12.78 1.45
C THR A 226 19.53 14.26 1.60
N GLY A 227 19.72 14.82 2.81
CA GLY A 227 19.55 16.25 3.05
C GLY A 227 18.09 16.63 3.30
N PHE A 228 17.56 16.21 4.44
CA PHE A 228 16.21 16.58 4.88
C PHE A 228 16.24 17.92 5.62
N ASN A 229 15.36 18.86 5.22
CA ASN A 229 15.08 20.06 5.99
C ASN A 229 13.58 20.14 6.34
N ASN A 230 13.27 20.42 7.60
CA ASN A 230 11.90 20.40 8.13
C ASN A 230 11.22 21.78 8.06
N ASP A 231 11.72 22.67 7.21
CA ASP A 231 11.21 24.02 6.97
C ASP A 231 10.64 24.20 5.55
N ASP A 232 10.52 23.12 4.78
CA ASP A 232 10.02 23.10 3.39
C ASP A 232 8.51 23.41 3.26
N GLY A 233 7.84 23.63 4.39
CA GLY A 233 6.44 24.03 4.47
C GLY A 233 5.44 22.86 4.53
N TYR A 234 5.91 21.61 4.47
CA TYR A 234 5.06 20.40 4.50
C TYR A 234 4.82 19.82 5.89
N GLN A 235 5.56 20.29 6.90
CA GLN A 235 5.38 19.92 8.30
C GLN A 235 4.01 20.33 8.87
N ASP A 236 3.62 19.77 10.01
CA ASP A 236 2.43 20.23 10.71
C ASP A 236 2.57 21.73 11.06
N GLY A 237 1.54 22.51 10.73
CA GLY A 237 1.59 23.98 10.82
C GLY A 237 2.42 24.68 9.73
N GLY A 238 2.99 23.94 8.77
CA GLY A 238 3.74 24.49 7.64
C GLY A 238 2.88 25.30 6.67
N SER A 239 3.52 26.14 5.86
CA SER A 239 2.84 27.08 4.95
C SER A 239 1.94 26.38 3.93
N HIS A 240 2.22 25.12 3.56
CA HIS A 240 1.39 24.34 2.65
C HIS A 240 0.02 23.98 3.25
N ARG A 241 -0.11 23.99 4.58
CA ARG A 241 -1.35 23.62 5.30
C ARG A 241 -2.08 24.83 5.90
N SER A 242 -1.45 26.00 5.88
CA SER A 242 -1.92 27.21 6.56
C SER A 242 -3.15 27.81 5.89
N GLY A 243 -4.20 28.10 6.68
CA GLY A 243 -5.45 28.68 6.19
C GLY A 243 -6.35 27.71 5.41
N ILE A 244 -6.06 26.42 5.44
CA ILE A 244 -6.82 25.38 4.72
C ILE A 244 -7.64 24.57 5.72
N PHE A 245 -8.83 24.13 5.28
CA PHE A 245 -9.62 23.16 5.99
C PHE A 245 -8.85 21.84 6.17
N GLN A 246 -8.82 21.31 7.39
CA GLN A 246 -8.13 20.07 7.74
C GLN A 246 -9.16 19.01 8.15
N PRO A 247 -9.60 18.12 7.23
CA PRO A 247 -10.70 17.20 7.48
C PRO A 247 -10.40 16.22 8.61
N TYR A 248 -9.16 15.71 8.68
CA TYR A 248 -8.69 14.87 9.77
C TYR A 248 -8.96 15.50 11.14
N LEU A 249 -8.67 16.79 11.32
CA LEU A 249 -8.89 17.50 12.58
C LEU A 249 -10.37 17.68 12.93
N GLN A 250 -11.26 17.58 11.94
CA GLN A 250 -12.71 17.64 12.16
C GLN A 250 -13.30 16.27 12.51
N VAL A 251 -12.79 15.20 11.89
CA VAL A 251 -13.28 13.83 12.09
C VAL A 251 -12.67 13.21 13.36
N PHE A 252 -11.41 13.51 13.63
CA PHE A 252 -10.66 13.05 14.80
C PHE A 252 -10.16 14.24 15.64
N PRO A 253 -11.07 15.08 16.19
CA PRO A 253 -10.70 16.24 16.98
C PRO A 253 -10.17 15.82 18.37
N THR A 254 -9.48 16.74 19.05
CA THR A 254 -8.99 16.52 20.41
C THR A 254 -10.10 16.09 21.38
N GLU A 255 -11.31 16.64 21.25
CA GLU A 255 -12.45 16.26 22.11
C GLU A 255 -12.92 14.82 21.90
N ARG A 256 -12.68 14.23 20.72
CA ARG A 256 -12.93 12.81 20.47
C ARG A 256 -11.86 11.95 21.15
N ALA A 257 -10.58 12.33 21.02
CA ALA A 257 -9.48 11.63 21.67
C ALA A 257 -9.60 11.65 23.21
N LYS A 258 -10.01 12.78 23.81
CA LYS A 258 -10.24 12.93 25.26
C LYS A 258 -11.28 11.98 25.87
N GLN A 259 -12.17 11.39 25.06
CA GLN A 259 -13.15 10.42 25.55
C GLN A 259 -12.53 9.09 25.95
N GLN A 260 -11.28 8.84 25.53
CA GLN A 260 -10.56 7.63 25.84
C GLN A 260 -9.87 7.73 27.20
N ALA A 261 -10.04 6.71 28.05
CA ALA A 261 -9.44 6.68 29.39
C ALA A 261 -7.90 6.70 29.40
N THR A 262 -7.28 6.39 28.26
CA THR A 262 -5.82 6.37 28.08
C THR A 262 -5.26 7.69 27.57
N PHE A 263 -6.10 8.66 27.19
CA PHE A 263 -5.65 9.93 26.60
C PHE A 263 -4.74 10.69 27.57
N GLY A 264 -3.52 11.00 27.12
CA GLY A 264 -2.55 11.75 27.91
C GLY A 264 -2.47 13.21 27.52
N GLY A 265 -2.50 13.50 26.21
CA GLY A 265 -2.44 14.86 25.70
C GLY A 265 -2.27 14.90 24.18
N ARG A 266 -2.44 16.09 23.62
CA ARG A 266 -2.34 16.34 22.18
C ARG A 266 -1.62 17.67 21.93
N HIS A 267 -0.73 17.66 20.95
CA HIS A 267 0.02 18.84 20.50
C HIS A 267 -0.91 19.95 20.01
N ALA A 268 -0.45 21.20 20.05
CA ALA A 268 -1.25 22.37 19.69
C ALA A 268 -1.75 22.34 18.23
N SER A 269 -1.03 21.66 17.33
CA SER A 269 -1.48 21.46 15.94
C SER A 269 -2.68 20.50 15.80
N GLY A 270 -3.01 19.73 16.84
CA GLY A 270 -4.10 18.75 16.84
C GLY A 270 -3.76 17.42 16.17
N PHE A 271 -2.61 17.31 15.49
CA PHE A 271 -2.21 16.12 14.72
C PHE A 271 -1.43 15.07 15.52
N HIS A 272 -0.78 15.45 16.62
CA HIS A 272 0.09 14.56 17.37
C HIS A 272 -0.45 14.33 18.78
N GLU A 273 -0.51 13.08 19.23
CA GLU A 273 -1.08 12.73 20.52
C GLU A 273 -0.28 11.67 21.26
N TYR A 274 -0.50 11.55 22.55
CA TYR A 274 -0.02 10.41 23.30
C TYR A 274 -1.08 9.84 24.21
N HIS A 275 -0.96 8.54 24.43
CA HIS A 275 -1.80 7.76 25.32
C HIS A 275 -0.94 6.96 26.29
N VAL A 276 -1.45 6.73 27.50
CA VAL A 276 -0.84 5.83 28.48
C VAL A 276 -1.84 4.74 28.82
N PHE A 277 -1.49 3.49 28.52
CA PHE A 277 -2.30 2.33 28.90
C PHE A 277 -1.56 1.49 29.94
N SER A 278 -2.29 0.61 30.63
CA SER A 278 -1.72 -0.37 31.55
C SER A 278 -1.94 -1.78 31.01
N ALA A 279 -0.91 -2.62 31.09
CA ALA A 279 -0.98 -4.02 30.71
C ALA A 279 -0.06 -4.82 31.62
N GLU A 280 -0.55 -5.97 32.11
CA GLU A 280 0.23 -6.90 32.93
C GLU A 280 0.99 -6.18 34.07
N GLY A 281 0.29 -5.29 34.80
CA GLY A 281 0.84 -4.56 35.94
C GLY A 281 1.79 -3.39 35.62
N ASN A 282 2.06 -3.12 34.34
CA ASN A 282 2.98 -2.08 33.90
C ASN A 282 2.27 -1.02 33.05
N LYS A 283 2.82 0.21 33.02
CA LYS A 283 2.36 1.28 32.12
C LYS A 283 3.20 1.30 30.86
N PHE A 284 2.58 1.65 29.74
CA PHE A 284 3.21 1.90 28.46
C PHE A 284 2.66 3.18 27.85
N LEU A 285 3.51 3.94 27.18
CA LEU A 285 3.13 5.17 26.48
C LEU A 285 3.16 4.91 24.96
N VAL A 286 2.07 5.23 24.28
CA VAL A 286 2.03 5.32 22.81
C VAL A 286 2.13 6.79 22.44
N LEU A 287 3.19 7.15 21.72
CA LEU A 287 3.41 8.50 21.21
C LEU A 287 3.14 8.49 19.70
N SER A 288 1.99 9.04 19.29
CA SER A 288 1.56 9.11 17.90
C SER A 288 1.93 10.45 17.27
N LEU A 289 2.96 10.44 16.43
CA LEU A 289 3.39 11.59 15.65
C LEU A 289 2.96 11.41 14.19
N SER A 290 1.88 12.08 13.79
CA SER A 290 1.43 12.18 12.38
C SER A 290 2.51 12.57 11.36
N TRP A 291 2.20 12.35 10.09
CA TRP A 291 3.07 12.63 8.95
C TRP A 291 3.63 14.05 9.01
N ARG A 292 4.97 14.12 8.92
CA ARG A 292 5.78 15.35 8.92
C ARG A 292 5.65 16.18 10.21
N ALA A 293 6.12 15.64 11.31
CA ALA A 293 6.19 16.36 12.58
C ALA A 293 7.24 17.49 12.52
N SER A 294 6.83 18.71 12.85
CA SER A 294 7.63 19.92 12.98
C SER A 294 8.64 19.83 14.13
N ASP A 295 9.67 20.68 14.13
CA ASP A 295 10.59 20.79 15.28
C ASP A 295 9.84 21.13 16.59
N ASP A 296 8.75 21.91 16.52
CA ASP A 296 7.90 22.22 17.68
C ASP A 296 7.18 20.97 18.21
N ALA A 297 6.59 20.17 17.31
CA ALA A 297 5.99 18.89 17.67
C ALA A 297 7.02 17.91 18.26
N LEU A 298 8.27 17.90 17.76
CA LEU A 298 9.36 17.09 18.33
C LEU A 298 9.83 17.61 19.69
N ALA A 299 9.83 18.93 19.91
CA ALA A 299 10.12 19.50 21.22
C ALA A 299 9.04 19.10 22.24
N TRP A 300 7.77 19.18 21.85
CA TRP A 300 6.65 18.68 22.65
C TRP A 300 6.76 17.19 22.94
N ALA A 301 7.10 16.36 21.95
CA ALA A 301 7.32 14.93 22.12
C ALA A 301 8.42 14.62 23.16
N ASN A 302 9.55 15.32 23.09
CA ASN A 302 10.62 15.20 24.08
C ASN A 302 10.14 15.59 25.49
N GLN A 303 9.33 16.65 25.62
CA GLN A 303 8.74 17.05 26.90
C GLN A 303 7.77 15.99 27.46
N VAL A 304 6.95 15.37 26.60
CA VAL A 304 6.06 14.28 26.98
C VAL A 304 6.85 13.09 27.52
N ILE A 305 7.91 12.66 26.81
CA ILE A 305 8.75 11.54 27.23
C ILE A 305 9.44 11.84 28.56
N ALA A 306 10.04 13.03 28.70
CA ALA A 306 10.70 13.47 29.93
C ALA A 306 9.74 13.55 31.12
N SER A 307 8.50 14.03 30.90
CA SER A 307 7.47 14.11 31.94
C SER A 307 6.92 12.73 32.36
N ASN A 308 7.16 11.70 31.54
CA ASN A 308 6.78 10.31 31.78
C ASN A 308 8.01 9.41 31.93
N SER A 309 9.08 9.92 32.56
CA SER A 309 10.45 9.36 32.56
C SER A 309 10.61 7.88 32.95
N THR A 310 9.63 7.27 33.62
CA THR A 310 9.69 5.85 34.04
C THR A 310 8.85 4.92 33.15
N ILE A 311 8.25 5.42 32.08
CA ILE A 311 7.32 4.66 31.23
C ILE A 311 8.00 4.30 29.90
N PRO A 312 8.01 3.01 29.48
CA PRO A 312 8.46 2.61 28.15
C PRO A 312 7.55 3.19 27.05
N VAL A 313 8.16 3.63 25.95
CA VAL A 313 7.49 4.35 24.86
C VAL A 313 7.50 3.51 23.58
N ILE A 314 6.31 3.36 22.99
CA ILE A 314 6.10 2.94 21.60
C ILE A 314 5.87 4.20 20.77
N LEU A 315 6.77 4.48 19.85
CA LEU A 315 6.61 5.60 18.91
C LEU A 315 5.81 5.14 17.68
N VAL A 316 4.85 5.95 17.25
CA VAL A 316 4.14 5.77 15.99
C VAL A 316 4.44 6.98 15.14
N ASN A 317 4.88 6.76 13.90
CA ASN A 317 4.96 7.82 12.92
C ASN A 317 4.64 7.25 11.54
N HIS A 318 3.82 7.95 10.76
CA HIS A 318 3.37 7.44 9.47
C HIS A 318 4.53 7.06 8.53
N GLN A 319 5.59 7.87 8.46
CA GLN A 319 6.72 7.69 7.53
C GLN A 319 8.04 7.56 8.31
N LEU A 320 8.30 6.43 8.96
CA LEU A 320 9.52 6.26 9.77
C LEU A 320 10.58 5.35 9.15
N MET A 321 10.20 4.41 8.29
CA MET A 321 11.15 3.44 7.73
C MET A 321 10.75 3.06 6.31
N GLY A 322 11.71 3.14 5.39
CA GLY A 322 11.54 2.76 3.99
C GLY A 322 11.70 1.27 3.75
N ILE A 323 11.32 0.86 2.54
CA ILE A 323 11.57 -0.49 2.00
C ILE A 323 12.48 -0.34 0.78
N GLY A 324 13.53 -1.15 0.72
CA GLY A 324 14.49 -1.17 -0.37
C GLY A 324 13.85 -1.55 -1.71
N SER A 325 14.58 -1.34 -2.80
CA SER A 325 14.10 -1.64 -4.16
C SER A 325 13.80 -3.13 -4.40
N ASP A 326 14.25 -4.02 -3.51
CA ASP A 326 13.89 -5.45 -3.51
C ASP A 326 12.49 -5.73 -2.94
N GLY A 327 11.79 -4.71 -2.42
CA GLY A 327 10.46 -4.83 -1.83
C GLY A 327 10.39 -5.56 -0.49
N SER A 328 11.53 -5.85 0.15
CA SER A 328 11.59 -6.74 1.33
C SER A 328 12.57 -6.29 2.42
N THR A 329 13.61 -5.54 2.09
CA THR A 329 14.61 -5.09 3.07
C THR A 329 14.29 -3.71 3.62
N ALA A 330 14.59 -3.50 4.91
CA ALA A 330 14.43 -2.21 5.54
C ALA A 330 15.47 -1.21 5.03
N ALA A 331 15.02 0.01 4.70
CA ALA A 331 15.87 1.08 4.19
C ALA A 331 15.67 2.37 5.00
N ASP A 332 16.76 3.10 5.21
CA ASP A 332 16.68 4.45 5.80
C ASP A 332 16.28 5.46 4.72
N THR A 333 15.49 6.44 5.14
CA THR A 333 15.07 7.62 4.37
C THR A 333 15.61 8.90 5.01
N ALA A 334 15.62 10.01 4.28
CA ALA A 334 16.10 11.29 4.82
C ALA A 334 15.32 11.70 6.09
N TYR A 335 13.99 11.53 6.07
CA TYR A 335 13.12 11.84 7.20
C TYR A 335 13.25 10.82 8.36
N SER A 336 13.48 9.54 8.08
CA SER A 336 13.77 8.54 9.14
C SER A 336 15.01 8.88 9.96
N ASN A 337 16.07 9.37 9.29
CA ASN A 337 17.31 9.77 9.94
C ASN A 337 17.12 11.03 10.78
N TYR A 338 16.32 11.97 10.30
CA TYR A 338 15.93 13.15 11.05
C TYR A 338 15.18 12.79 12.35
N LEU A 339 14.15 11.94 12.30
CA LEU A 339 13.46 11.47 13.50
C LEU A 339 14.36 10.66 14.42
N TRP A 340 15.26 9.85 13.84
CA TRP A 340 16.25 9.11 14.60
C TRP A 340 17.12 10.05 15.43
N ASP A 341 17.72 11.05 14.81
CA ASP A 341 18.66 11.94 15.48
C ASP A 341 17.99 12.94 16.45
N LYS A 342 16.80 13.45 16.10
CA LYS A 342 16.09 14.47 16.89
C LYS A 342 15.25 13.90 18.04
N LEU A 343 14.84 12.64 17.96
CA LEU A 343 13.93 12.04 18.94
C LEU A 343 14.41 10.66 19.41
N ILE A 344 14.57 9.69 18.52
CA ILE A 344 14.68 8.28 18.95
C ILE A 344 16.01 7.99 19.65
N LYS A 345 17.12 8.40 19.04
CA LYS A 345 18.49 8.06 19.47
C LYS A 345 18.79 8.47 20.91
N ASN A 346 18.24 9.58 21.37
CA ASN A 346 18.56 10.18 22.67
C ASN A 346 17.47 9.97 23.73
N ASN A 347 16.41 9.21 23.43
CA ASN A 347 15.36 8.87 24.39
C ASN A 347 15.37 7.36 24.68
N ASP A 348 16.00 6.94 25.78
CA ASP A 348 16.14 5.51 26.12
C ASP A 348 14.81 4.77 26.32
N GLN A 349 13.77 5.53 26.68
CA GLN A 349 12.40 5.03 26.86
C GLN A 349 11.79 4.50 25.56
N ILE A 350 12.20 5.00 24.39
CA ILE A 350 11.72 4.50 23.10
C ILE A 350 12.39 3.16 22.83
N PHE A 351 11.60 2.09 22.88
CA PHE A 351 12.09 0.72 22.64
C PHE A 351 11.57 0.13 21.33
N MET A 352 10.48 0.68 20.82
CA MET A 352 9.83 0.26 19.59
C MET A 352 9.30 1.47 18.85
N ALA A 353 9.40 1.46 17.52
CA ALA A 353 8.74 2.43 16.67
C ALA A 353 8.09 1.76 15.45
N VAL A 354 6.87 2.19 15.09
CA VAL A 354 6.05 1.56 14.05
C VAL A 354 5.56 2.60 13.05
N SER A 355 5.59 2.26 11.76
CA SER A 355 5.15 3.13 10.66
C SER A 355 4.39 2.41 9.55
N GLY A 356 3.73 3.19 8.70
CA GLY A 356 3.08 2.77 7.45
C GLY A 356 3.82 3.36 6.24
N HIS A 357 3.07 3.91 5.28
CA HIS A 357 3.52 4.71 4.11
C HIS A 357 4.33 3.97 3.04
N TYR A 358 5.28 3.10 3.43
CA TYR A 358 6.08 2.32 2.49
C TYR A 358 5.52 0.92 2.33
N HIS A 359 4.99 0.66 1.13
CA HIS A 359 4.24 -0.53 0.78
C HIS A 359 5.02 -1.84 1.07
N GLY A 360 4.48 -2.64 1.98
CA GLY A 360 5.02 -3.93 2.39
C GLY A 360 5.23 -4.00 3.90
N SER A 361 6.15 -4.85 4.31
CA SER A 361 6.56 -4.87 5.71
C SER A 361 8.00 -5.30 5.86
N CYS A 362 8.69 -4.70 6.82
CA CYS A 362 10.03 -5.08 7.22
C CYS A 362 10.32 -4.65 8.66
N THR A 363 11.40 -5.20 9.22
CA THR A 363 11.85 -4.94 10.59
C THR A 363 13.34 -4.58 10.55
N LYS A 364 13.74 -3.61 11.36
CA LYS A 364 15.15 -3.23 11.56
C LYS A 364 15.41 -2.97 13.04
N ILE A 365 16.59 -3.34 13.52
CA ILE A 365 17.05 -3.01 14.87
C ILE A 365 18.19 -2.00 14.76
N LYS A 366 18.11 -0.92 15.55
CA LYS A 366 19.17 0.09 15.68
C LYS A 366 19.48 0.31 17.16
N GLN A 367 20.73 0.57 17.51
CA GLN A 367 21.13 0.89 18.88
C GLN A 367 21.04 2.39 19.16
N ASN A 368 20.37 2.76 20.25
CA ASN A 368 20.28 4.14 20.71
C ASN A 368 21.60 4.60 21.38
N ALA A 369 21.68 5.86 21.81
CA ALA A 369 22.87 6.42 22.46
C ALA A 369 23.23 5.78 23.82
N PHE A 370 22.31 4.98 24.38
CA PHE A 370 22.48 4.25 25.63
C PHE A 370 22.95 2.80 25.41
N GLY A 371 23.18 2.39 24.16
CA GLY A 371 23.60 1.04 23.79
C GLY A 371 22.46 0.02 23.81
N ASN A 372 21.22 0.46 23.89
CA ASN A 372 20.04 -0.41 23.89
C ASN A 372 19.40 -0.50 22.50
N ASP A 373 18.89 -1.68 22.17
CA ASP A 373 18.18 -1.91 20.93
C ASP A 373 16.84 -1.16 20.89
N VAL A 374 16.55 -0.59 19.72
CA VAL A 374 15.26 -0.02 19.33
C VAL A 374 14.77 -0.78 18.11
N VAL A 375 13.58 -1.35 18.22
CA VAL A 375 12.96 -2.13 17.14
C VAL A 375 12.11 -1.20 16.26
N LEU A 376 12.49 -1.07 14.99
CA LEU A 376 11.77 -0.31 13.98
C LEU A 376 10.98 -1.27 13.10
N MET A 377 9.71 -0.97 12.85
CA MET A 377 8.83 -1.79 12.00
C MET A 377 8.02 -0.93 11.05
N VAL A 378 7.89 -1.37 9.80
CA VAL A 378 6.95 -0.79 8.82
C VAL A 378 5.92 -1.84 8.43
N VAL A 379 4.66 -1.42 8.36
CA VAL A 379 3.50 -2.28 8.12
C VAL A 379 2.49 -1.54 7.26
N ASP A 380 2.51 -1.82 5.97
CA ASP A 380 1.62 -1.22 5.00
C ASP A 380 1.22 -2.29 3.97
N TYR A 381 -0.07 -2.60 3.89
CA TYR A 381 -0.59 -3.60 2.95
C TYR A 381 -1.41 -2.97 1.82
N GLN A 382 -1.43 -1.64 1.67
CA GLN A 382 -2.37 -0.96 0.78
C GLN A 382 -2.24 -1.39 -0.68
N MET A 383 -1.03 -1.78 -1.13
CA MET A 383 -0.80 -2.22 -2.51
C MET A 383 -1.05 -3.72 -2.73
N ALA A 384 -1.36 -4.48 -1.68
CA ALA A 384 -1.79 -5.87 -1.84
C ALA A 384 -3.24 -5.95 -2.32
N TYR A 385 -3.66 -7.15 -2.72
CA TYR A 385 -4.97 -7.43 -3.31
C TYR A 385 -6.12 -6.72 -2.57
N MET A 386 -6.99 -6.00 -3.31
CA MET A 386 -8.12 -5.22 -2.77
C MET A 386 -7.76 -4.21 -1.67
N GLY A 387 -6.60 -3.56 -1.78
CA GLY A 387 -6.16 -2.55 -0.81
C GLY A 387 -5.53 -3.14 0.44
N GLY A 388 -5.02 -4.38 0.39
CA GLY A 388 -4.56 -5.13 1.56
C GLY A 388 -5.53 -6.18 2.08
N ASN A 389 -6.69 -6.33 1.44
CA ASN A 389 -7.68 -7.38 1.76
C ASN A 389 -8.07 -7.45 3.25
N GLY A 390 -8.05 -6.32 3.97
CA GLY A 390 -8.34 -6.25 5.40
C GLY A 390 -7.24 -6.74 6.32
N LEU A 391 -6.01 -6.90 5.82
CA LEU A 391 -4.86 -7.30 6.63
C LEU A 391 -4.59 -6.28 7.74
N LEU A 392 -4.32 -6.78 8.95
CA LEU A 392 -3.78 -6.04 10.10
C LEU A 392 -2.58 -6.79 10.68
N ARG A 393 -1.84 -6.16 11.59
CA ARG A 393 -0.77 -6.83 12.35
C ARG A 393 -1.09 -6.87 13.83
N LEU A 394 -0.76 -7.98 14.49
CA LEU A 394 -0.83 -8.13 15.94
C LEU A 394 0.58 -8.28 16.49
N TYR A 395 0.94 -7.47 17.48
CA TYR A 395 2.15 -7.67 18.28
C TYR A 395 1.76 -8.27 19.64
N ASP A 396 2.17 -9.51 19.87
CA ASP A 396 2.03 -10.22 21.16
C ASP A 396 3.28 -10.01 22.00
N PHE A 397 3.13 -9.32 23.14
CA PHE A 397 4.19 -9.04 24.10
C PHE A 397 4.17 -10.10 25.19
N ASP A 398 4.97 -11.15 25.04
CA ASP A 398 5.13 -12.22 26.02
C ASP A 398 6.24 -11.85 27.01
N LEU A 399 5.82 -11.25 28.14
CA LEU A 399 6.73 -10.82 29.19
C LEU A 399 7.38 -12.03 29.90
N THR A 400 6.69 -13.16 29.97
CA THR A 400 7.16 -14.36 30.68
C THR A 400 8.28 -15.08 29.95
N ASN A 401 8.19 -15.13 28.63
CA ASN A 401 9.15 -15.79 27.75
C ASN A 401 10.11 -14.80 27.08
N ASN A 402 9.99 -13.49 27.36
CA ASN A 402 10.80 -12.42 26.78
C ASN A 402 10.73 -12.40 25.25
N LYS A 403 9.52 -12.33 24.71
CA LYS A 403 9.30 -12.32 23.26
C LYS A 403 8.33 -11.23 22.82
N ILE A 404 8.59 -10.68 21.63
CA ILE A 404 7.62 -9.92 20.85
C ILE A 404 7.34 -10.72 19.59
N THR A 405 6.10 -11.20 19.42
CA THR A 405 5.70 -11.96 18.23
C THR A 405 4.81 -11.09 17.35
N ALA A 406 5.19 -10.96 16.08
CA ALA A 406 4.44 -10.23 15.07
C ALA A 406 3.69 -11.23 14.18
N SER A 407 2.38 -11.01 14.02
CA SER A 407 1.51 -11.87 13.21
C SER A 407 0.60 -11.03 12.33
N SER A 408 0.59 -11.28 11.03
CA SER A 408 -0.21 -10.54 10.06
C SER A 408 -1.32 -11.41 9.50
N PHE A 409 -2.56 -10.92 9.56
CA PHE A 409 -3.74 -11.70 9.19
C PHE A 409 -4.91 -10.79 8.80
N SER A 410 -5.91 -11.35 8.14
CA SER A 410 -7.10 -10.64 7.70
C SER A 410 -8.36 -11.18 8.37
N PRO A 411 -9.04 -10.40 9.25
CA PRO A 411 -10.38 -10.72 9.71
C PRO A 411 -11.45 -10.53 8.62
N TRP A 412 -11.12 -9.85 7.52
CA TRP A 412 -12.03 -9.63 6.38
C TRP A 412 -12.21 -10.87 5.52
N VAL A 413 -11.14 -11.64 5.30
CA VAL A 413 -11.17 -12.81 4.43
C VAL A 413 -12.19 -13.87 4.91
N PRO A 414 -12.21 -14.28 6.20
CA PRO A 414 -13.16 -15.27 6.69
C PRO A 414 -14.64 -14.88 6.61
N VAL A 415 -14.97 -13.57 6.56
CA VAL A 415 -16.37 -13.10 6.54
C VAL A 415 -16.94 -12.97 5.12
N LYS A 416 -16.10 -13.12 4.08
CA LYS A 416 -16.58 -13.15 2.70
C LYS A 416 -17.42 -14.40 2.44
N PRO A 417 -18.39 -14.35 1.51
CA PRO A 417 -19.10 -15.54 1.08
C PRO A 417 -18.11 -16.58 0.52
N SER A 418 -18.14 -17.81 1.02
CA SER A 418 -17.14 -18.84 0.70
C SER A 418 -17.02 -19.12 -0.81
N SER A 419 -18.10 -18.98 -1.58
CA SER A 419 -18.12 -19.14 -3.03
C SER A 419 -17.39 -18.03 -3.81
N THR A 420 -17.04 -16.93 -3.14
CA THR A 420 -16.32 -15.79 -3.73
C THR A 420 -14.83 -15.78 -3.41
N LEU A 421 -14.37 -16.68 -2.52
CA LEU A 421 -12.97 -16.78 -2.14
C LEU A 421 -12.12 -17.24 -3.32
N ASN A 422 -10.96 -16.60 -3.49
CA ASN A 422 -9.97 -16.96 -4.50
C ASN A 422 -8.56 -17.09 -3.91
N GLN A 423 -7.57 -17.37 -4.75
CA GLN A 423 -6.18 -17.60 -4.32
C GLN A 423 -5.52 -16.42 -3.58
N PHE A 424 -6.02 -15.19 -3.75
CA PHE A 424 -5.53 -14.00 -3.03
C PHE A 424 -6.20 -13.79 -1.68
N ASP A 425 -7.27 -14.52 -1.38
CA ASP A 425 -7.94 -14.49 -0.09
C ASP A 425 -7.21 -15.40 0.88
N VAL A 426 -6.10 -14.93 1.44
CA VAL A 426 -5.32 -15.59 2.48
C VAL A 426 -5.63 -14.95 3.83
N ALA A 427 -6.12 -15.75 4.80
CA ALA A 427 -6.53 -15.23 6.10
C ALA A 427 -5.35 -15.04 7.08
N TRP A 428 -4.26 -15.79 6.93
CA TRP A 428 -3.09 -15.73 7.81
C TRP A 428 -1.81 -15.77 6.99
N LEU A 429 -0.95 -14.77 7.17
CA LEU A 429 0.29 -14.64 6.41
C LEU A 429 1.45 -15.35 7.09
N THR A 430 2.42 -15.81 6.30
CA THR A 430 3.54 -16.65 6.79
C THR A 430 4.92 -16.19 6.35
N ASP A 431 5.05 -15.18 5.49
CA ASP A 431 6.37 -14.74 5.06
C ASP A 431 7.14 -14.12 6.25
N SER A 432 8.47 -14.15 6.18
CA SER A 432 9.35 -13.79 7.30
C SER A 432 9.16 -12.38 7.84
N ASN A 433 8.74 -11.43 7.00
CA ASN A 433 8.45 -10.05 7.42
C ASN A 433 7.00 -9.86 7.94
N GLN A 434 6.14 -10.87 7.76
CA GLN A 434 4.72 -10.84 8.10
C GLN A 434 4.41 -11.67 9.35
N SER A 435 5.23 -12.70 9.64
CA SER A 435 5.08 -13.59 10.77
C SER A 435 6.45 -13.95 11.35
N PHE A 436 6.82 -13.37 12.50
CA PHE A 436 8.12 -13.59 13.14
C PHE A 436 8.06 -13.38 14.66
N SER A 437 9.11 -13.80 15.37
CA SER A 437 9.26 -13.59 16.81
C SER A 437 10.64 -13.04 17.12
N LEU A 438 10.71 -12.04 17.99
CA LEU A 438 11.94 -11.40 18.46
C LEU A 438 12.16 -11.73 19.93
N ASP A 439 13.38 -12.12 20.28
CA ASP A 439 13.79 -12.21 21.68
C ASP A 439 13.95 -10.79 22.25
N PHE A 440 13.28 -10.50 23.36
CA PHE A 440 13.21 -9.17 23.96
C PHE A 440 13.16 -9.24 25.48
N GLN A 441 14.30 -8.98 26.13
CA GLN A 441 14.45 -9.06 27.59
C GLN A 441 13.86 -7.82 28.28
N PHE A 442 12.54 -7.75 28.46
CA PHE A 442 11.80 -6.56 28.90
C PHE A 442 12.37 -5.91 30.18
N ALA A 443 12.50 -6.68 31.25
CA ALA A 443 13.00 -6.15 32.54
C ALA A 443 14.42 -5.60 32.42
N LYS A 444 15.29 -6.26 31.64
CA LYS A 444 16.64 -5.76 31.36
C LYS A 444 16.59 -4.49 30.53
N ARG A 445 15.80 -4.47 29.45
CA ARG A 445 15.69 -3.35 28.51
C ARG A 445 15.21 -2.08 29.17
N PHE A 446 14.33 -2.18 30.16
CA PHE A 446 13.75 -1.02 30.84
C PHE A 446 14.44 -0.65 32.16
N SER A 447 15.46 -1.41 32.58
CA SER A 447 16.07 -1.27 33.92
C SER A 447 16.71 0.10 34.22
N SER A 448 17.15 0.83 33.19
CA SER A 448 17.78 2.16 33.30
C SER A 448 16.80 3.24 33.78
N PHE A 449 15.54 3.17 33.36
CA PHE A 449 14.53 4.20 33.63
C PHE A 449 13.27 3.69 34.36
N ASN A 450 12.96 2.40 34.27
CA ASN A 450 11.84 1.75 34.96
C ASN A 450 12.31 0.61 35.86
N LYS A 451 12.93 0.96 36.99
CA LYS A 451 13.48 -0.01 37.97
C LYS A 451 12.43 -0.93 38.60
N ASN A 452 11.16 -0.54 38.52
CA ASN A 452 10.04 -1.28 39.12
C ASN A 452 9.27 -2.12 38.08
N PHE A 453 9.75 -2.18 36.83
CA PHE A 453 9.13 -3.04 35.82
C PHE A 453 9.12 -4.48 36.33
N ASN A 454 7.93 -5.06 36.42
CA ASN A 454 7.74 -6.40 36.94
C ASN A 454 7.10 -7.30 35.88
N ILE A 455 7.35 -8.60 35.99
CA ILE A 455 6.69 -9.61 35.18
C ILE A 455 5.78 -10.36 36.15
N PRO A 456 4.47 -10.08 36.17
CA PRO A 456 3.56 -10.76 37.09
C PRO A 456 3.41 -12.24 36.72
N ILE A 457 2.82 -13.02 37.63
CA ILE A 457 2.40 -14.39 37.31
C ILE A 457 1.36 -14.31 36.20
N GLY A 458 1.60 -15.06 35.13
CA GLY A 458 0.71 -15.09 33.97
C GLY A 458 -0.68 -15.62 34.27
N THR A 459 -1.62 -15.29 33.39
CA THR A 459 -3.00 -15.79 33.44
C THR A 459 -3.41 -16.56 32.18
N SER A 460 -2.60 -16.51 31.12
CA SER A 460 -2.85 -17.25 29.88
C SER A 460 -2.14 -18.60 29.89
N THR A 461 -2.75 -19.65 29.34
CA THR A 461 -2.12 -20.98 29.16
C THR A 461 -1.55 -21.19 27.75
N GLN A 462 -1.79 -20.25 26.84
CA GLN A 462 -1.39 -20.28 25.43
C GLN A 462 -0.89 -18.89 25.01
N ALA A 463 -0.05 -18.82 23.97
CA ALA A 463 0.35 -17.54 23.38
C ALA A 463 -0.87 -16.84 22.75
N LEU A 464 -0.93 -15.51 22.84
CA LEU A 464 -2.09 -14.77 22.34
C LEU A 464 -2.15 -14.81 20.81
N THR A 465 -1.00 -14.91 20.14
CA THR A 465 -0.97 -15.16 18.69
C THR A 465 -1.63 -16.49 18.28
N ASP A 466 -1.52 -17.55 19.10
CA ASP A 466 -2.14 -18.85 18.79
C ASP A 466 -3.66 -18.77 18.98
N ILE A 467 -4.11 -18.07 20.02
CA ILE A 467 -5.53 -17.75 20.22
C ILE A 467 -6.06 -16.95 19.03
N ALA A 468 -5.36 -15.88 18.60
CA ALA A 468 -5.75 -15.07 17.45
C ALA A 468 -5.84 -15.91 16.16
N LYS A 469 -4.87 -16.79 15.93
CA LYS A 469 -4.86 -17.70 14.78
C LYS A 469 -6.06 -18.65 14.80
N SER A 470 -6.38 -19.22 15.96
CA SER A 470 -7.59 -20.04 16.11
C SER A 470 -8.87 -19.24 15.84
N LEU A 471 -8.99 -18.03 16.38
CA LEU A 471 -10.17 -17.17 16.16
C LEU A 471 -10.39 -16.84 14.68
N ILE A 472 -9.31 -16.60 13.93
CA ILE A 472 -9.37 -16.32 12.49
C ILE A 472 -9.67 -17.56 11.66
N LEU A 473 -9.03 -18.69 11.97
CA LEU A 473 -9.05 -19.88 11.11
C LEU A 473 -10.17 -20.88 11.41
N THR A 474 -10.87 -20.79 12.56
CA THR A 474 -11.85 -21.80 13.00
C THR A 474 -12.92 -22.13 11.95
N ASN A 475 -13.37 -21.14 11.17
CA ASN A 475 -14.41 -21.33 10.13
C ASN A 475 -13.93 -20.95 8.73
N TYR A 476 -12.61 -20.87 8.54
CA TYR A 476 -12.03 -20.46 7.28
C TYR A 476 -11.35 -21.65 6.59
N ASN A 477 -11.78 -21.93 5.37
CA ASN A 477 -11.13 -22.88 4.48
C ASN A 477 -10.38 -22.09 3.42
N GLN A 478 -9.05 -22.21 3.41
CA GLN A 478 -8.21 -21.59 2.40
C GLN A 478 -8.66 -22.04 1.01
N ALA A 479 -8.96 -21.08 0.14
CA ALA A 479 -9.25 -21.38 -1.25
C ALA A 479 -8.05 -22.12 -1.85
N PRO A 480 -8.27 -23.19 -2.64
CA PRO A 480 -7.17 -23.92 -3.26
C PRO A 480 -6.27 -22.94 -4.01
N GLN A 481 -5.00 -22.88 -3.62
CA GLN A 481 -3.99 -22.18 -4.40
C GLN A 481 -3.89 -22.92 -5.73
N LYS A 482 -4.33 -22.30 -6.82
CA LYS A 482 -4.16 -22.90 -8.14
C LYS A 482 -2.66 -22.92 -8.41
N ALA A 483 -2.08 -24.11 -8.49
CA ALA A 483 -0.70 -24.25 -8.93
C ALA A 483 -0.56 -23.52 -10.28
N VAL A 484 0.53 -22.79 -10.42
CA VAL A 484 0.88 -22.13 -11.67
C VAL A 484 1.07 -23.24 -12.72
N VAL A 485 0.13 -23.34 -13.67
CA VAL A 485 0.22 -24.29 -14.79
C VAL A 485 0.79 -23.53 -15.98
N LEU A 486 1.96 -23.96 -16.45
CA LEU A 486 2.56 -23.41 -17.66
C LEU A 486 1.73 -23.82 -18.89
N PRO A 487 1.57 -22.93 -19.89
CA PRO A 487 0.88 -23.26 -21.13
C PRO A 487 1.60 -24.40 -21.85
N THR A 488 0.83 -25.39 -22.27
CA THR A 488 1.30 -26.59 -23.00
C THR A 488 1.45 -26.37 -24.50
N GLY A 489 0.94 -25.24 -25.02
CA GLY A 489 1.03 -24.88 -26.43
C GLY A 489 0.48 -23.49 -26.72
N SER A 490 0.57 -23.08 -27.99
CA SER A 490 0.21 -21.72 -28.43
C SER A 490 -1.27 -21.36 -28.27
N ASP A 491 -2.14 -22.35 -28.09
CA ASP A 491 -3.58 -22.13 -27.90
C ASP A 491 -4.05 -22.37 -26.46
N ASP A 492 -3.11 -22.59 -25.54
CA ASP A 492 -3.36 -22.86 -24.12
C ASP A 492 -3.45 -21.55 -23.32
N TYR A 493 -4.52 -20.79 -23.60
CA TYR A 493 -4.85 -19.57 -22.89
C TYR A 493 -6.33 -19.56 -22.49
N PRO A 494 -6.75 -18.78 -21.47
CA PRO A 494 -8.14 -18.70 -21.05
C PRO A 494 -9.07 -18.27 -22.19
N LYS A 495 -10.10 -19.08 -22.48
CA LYS A 495 -11.15 -18.77 -23.46
C LYS A 495 -12.45 -18.42 -22.72
N VAL A 496 -12.60 -17.15 -22.34
CA VAL A 496 -13.78 -16.67 -21.63
C VAL A 496 -14.82 -16.20 -22.65
N ALA A 497 -16.06 -16.72 -22.56
CA ALA A 497 -17.10 -16.46 -23.56
C ALA A 497 -17.42 -14.97 -23.76
N ASN A 498 -17.26 -14.16 -22.72
CA ASN A 498 -17.55 -12.72 -22.73
C ASN A 498 -16.31 -11.85 -23.00
N THR A 499 -15.18 -12.44 -23.45
CA THR A 499 -14.01 -11.66 -23.86
C THR A 499 -14.37 -10.82 -25.08
N LEU A 500 -14.36 -9.49 -24.91
CA LEU A 500 -14.68 -8.55 -25.99
C LEU A 500 -13.52 -8.37 -26.98
N ALA A 501 -12.28 -8.41 -26.49
CA ALA A 501 -11.09 -8.33 -27.32
C ALA A 501 -9.95 -9.15 -26.69
N HIS A 502 -9.15 -9.78 -27.54
CA HIS A 502 -7.95 -10.50 -27.14
C HIS A 502 -6.85 -10.30 -28.18
N TRP A 503 -5.87 -9.45 -27.87
CA TRP A 503 -4.75 -9.18 -28.77
C TRP A 503 -3.54 -10.02 -28.40
N ARG A 504 -2.98 -10.70 -29.40
CA ARG A 504 -1.81 -11.56 -29.24
C ARG A 504 -0.69 -11.12 -30.17
N PHE A 505 0.43 -10.70 -29.59
CA PHE A 505 1.67 -10.50 -30.34
C PHE A 505 2.33 -11.87 -30.58
N PHE A 506 1.96 -12.50 -31.68
CA PHE A 506 2.34 -13.88 -31.99
C PHE A 506 3.03 -13.96 -33.35
N ASN A 507 4.28 -14.40 -33.35
CA ASN A 507 5.01 -14.80 -34.56
C ASN A 507 6.01 -15.91 -34.22
N SER A 508 5.66 -17.16 -34.51
CA SER A 508 6.51 -18.32 -34.22
C SER A 508 7.78 -18.37 -35.09
N ALA A 509 7.76 -17.72 -36.26
CA ALA A 509 8.87 -17.72 -37.21
C ALA A 509 9.89 -16.60 -36.96
N ALA A 510 9.52 -15.54 -36.22
CA ALA A 510 10.43 -14.41 -35.95
C ALA A 510 11.60 -14.82 -35.04
N ALA A 511 12.81 -14.43 -35.39
CA ALA A 511 13.98 -14.47 -34.52
C ALA A 511 13.98 -13.29 -33.51
N GLU A 512 14.81 -13.38 -32.48
CA GLU A 512 15.04 -12.25 -31.56
C GLU A 512 15.57 -11.05 -32.35
N GLY A 513 14.94 -9.88 -32.16
CA GLY A 513 15.36 -8.65 -32.81
C GLY A 513 14.84 -8.46 -34.24
N ASP A 514 14.10 -9.43 -34.80
CA ASP A 514 13.47 -9.27 -36.10
C ASP A 514 12.54 -8.05 -36.09
N ALA A 515 12.64 -7.21 -37.12
CA ALA A 515 11.80 -6.03 -37.21
C ALA A 515 10.32 -6.41 -37.33
N PHE A 516 9.47 -5.74 -36.54
CA PHE A 516 8.03 -5.79 -36.77
C PHE A 516 7.69 -5.01 -38.06
N PRO A 517 6.79 -5.50 -38.92
CA PRO A 517 6.37 -4.76 -40.12
C PRO A 517 5.81 -3.39 -39.74
N TYR A 518 6.60 -2.34 -39.96
CA TYR A 518 6.24 -0.98 -39.55
C TYR A 518 5.50 -0.27 -40.69
N GLN A 519 4.22 -0.58 -40.86
CA GLN A 519 3.37 -0.01 -41.90
C GLN A 519 2.05 0.49 -41.30
N ALA A 520 1.54 1.61 -41.80
CA ALA A 520 0.25 2.14 -41.39
C ALA A 520 -0.85 1.11 -41.67
N GLY A 521 -1.65 0.77 -40.66
CA GLY A 521 -2.65 -0.29 -40.75
C GLY A 521 -2.09 -1.71 -40.63
N GLN A 522 -0.81 -1.89 -40.26
CA GLN A 522 -0.31 -3.19 -39.83
C GLN A 522 -1.10 -3.63 -38.59
N GLN A 523 -1.87 -4.69 -38.74
CA GLN A 523 -2.89 -5.08 -37.79
C GLN A 523 -2.45 -6.28 -36.93
N ILE A 524 -2.79 -6.23 -35.64
CA ILE A 524 -2.90 -7.41 -34.77
C ILE A 524 -4.38 -7.79 -34.71
N LYS A 525 -4.67 -9.02 -35.13
CA LYS A 525 -6.04 -9.53 -35.13
C LYS A 525 -6.56 -9.70 -33.70
N ASP A 526 -7.87 -9.54 -33.56
CA ASP A 526 -8.59 -9.93 -32.36
C ASP A 526 -8.79 -11.45 -32.35
N ALA A 527 -8.20 -12.11 -31.35
CA ALA A 527 -8.29 -13.55 -31.10
C ALA A 527 -9.47 -13.93 -30.19
N SER A 528 -10.35 -12.98 -29.86
CA SER A 528 -11.62 -13.27 -29.19
C SER A 528 -12.54 -14.08 -30.09
N THR A 529 -13.57 -14.70 -29.52
CA THR A 529 -14.59 -15.44 -30.29
C THR A 529 -15.30 -14.55 -31.32
N ALA A 530 -15.49 -13.27 -31.00
CA ALA A 530 -16.12 -12.32 -31.92
C ALA A 530 -15.14 -11.87 -33.02
N GLY A 531 -13.87 -11.66 -32.67
CA GLY A 531 -12.83 -11.28 -33.63
C GLY A 531 -13.06 -9.93 -34.32
N VAL A 532 -13.86 -9.04 -33.72
CA VAL A 532 -14.32 -7.78 -34.33
C VAL A 532 -13.61 -6.54 -33.82
N ASN A 533 -12.60 -6.69 -32.95
CA ASN A 533 -11.91 -5.57 -32.32
C ASN A 533 -10.40 -5.59 -32.59
N PRO A 534 -9.92 -5.67 -33.85
CA PRO A 534 -8.49 -5.66 -34.12
C PRO A 534 -7.84 -4.33 -33.72
N ILE A 535 -6.52 -4.36 -33.54
CA ILE A 535 -5.72 -3.15 -33.32
C ILE A 535 -4.73 -2.94 -34.46
N SER A 536 -4.51 -1.70 -34.85
CA SER A 536 -3.59 -1.29 -35.90
C SER A 536 -2.47 -0.42 -35.36
N LEU A 537 -1.27 -0.60 -35.90
CA LEU A 537 -0.13 0.24 -35.61
C LEU A 537 -0.37 1.66 -36.14
N HIS A 538 -0.21 2.65 -35.26
CA HIS A 538 -0.08 4.05 -35.63
C HIS A 538 1.38 4.42 -35.85
N THR A 539 1.66 5.00 -37.02
CA THR A 539 3.02 5.32 -37.47
C THR A 539 3.32 6.82 -37.48
N GLU A 540 2.39 7.68 -37.07
CA GLU A 540 2.53 9.15 -37.19
C GLU A 540 3.63 9.73 -36.29
N LEU A 541 3.86 9.11 -35.12
CA LEU A 541 4.81 9.58 -34.10
C LEU A 541 6.02 8.66 -33.93
N GLY A 542 6.10 7.57 -34.70
CA GLY A 542 7.19 6.61 -34.63
C GLY A 542 7.83 6.35 -35.99
N LYS A 543 8.73 5.37 -36.07
CA LYS A 543 9.44 5.03 -37.31
C LYS A 543 9.76 3.52 -37.40
N PRO A 544 10.11 3.03 -38.61
CA PRO A 544 10.62 1.67 -38.77
C PRO A 544 11.79 1.38 -37.82
N GLY A 545 11.74 0.22 -37.17
CA GLY A 545 12.73 -0.22 -36.18
C GLY A 545 12.39 0.13 -34.72
N ASP A 546 11.33 0.90 -34.47
CA ASP A 546 10.86 1.15 -33.10
C ASP A 546 10.23 -0.10 -32.46
N LEU A 547 9.77 -1.06 -33.27
CA LEU A 547 9.13 -2.30 -32.84
C LEU A 547 9.92 -3.50 -33.37
N ILE A 548 10.31 -4.40 -32.47
CA ILE A 548 10.98 -5.66 -32.80
C ILE A 548 10.29 -6.85 -32.11
N TRP A 549 10.39 -8.02 -32.73
CA TRP A 549 10.00 -9.28 -32.10
C TRP A 549 11.04 -9.67 -31.05
N SER A 550 10.56 -10.15 -29.91
CA SER A 550 11.40 -10.74 -28.86
C SER A 550 10.90 -12.12 -28.48
N LYS A 551 11.81 -13.03 -28.17
CA LYS A 551 11.56 -14.35 -27.59
C LYS A 551 11.25 -14.27 -26.10
N ASP A 552 11.55 -13.14 -25.46
CA ASP A 552 11.20 -12.90 -24.06
C ASP A 552 9.69 -12.76 -23.89
N HIS A 553 9.13 -13.42 -22.88
CA HIS A 553 7.71 -13.43 -22.57
C HIS A 553 7.49 -13.90 -21.13
N HIS A 554 6.33 -13.55 -20.56
CA HIS A 554 5.94 -14.07 -19.25
C HIS A 554 5.74 -15.61 -19.35
N PRO A 555 6.22 -16.43 -18.39
CA PRO A 555 6.11 -17.89 -18.45
C PRO A 555 4.68 -18.43 -18.56
N LEU A 556 3.68 -17.65 -18.13
CA LEU A 556 2.26 -17.99 -18.26
C LEU A 556 1.61 -17.54 -19.58
N SER A 557 2.35 -16.88 -20.47
CA SER A 557 1.84 -16.51 -21.78
C SER A 557 1.96 -17.69 -22.74
N ALA A 558 0.85 -18.05 -23.40
CA ALA A 558 0.87 -19.03 -24.49
C ALA A 558 1.52 -18.49 -25.78
N SER A 559 1.89 -17.20 -25.83
CA SER A 559 2.62 -16.65 -26.96
C SER A 559 4.12 -16.99 -26.84
N PRO A 560 4.79 -17.41 -27.93
CA PRO A 560 6.19 -17.86 -27.91
C PRO A 560 7.20 -16.70 -27.80
N GLY A 561 6.72 -15.50 -27.47
CA GLY A 561 7.46 -14.25 -27.51
C GLY A 561 6.55 -13.05 -27.26
N SER A 562 7.11 -11.87 -27.46
CA SER A 562 6.47 -10.58 -27.26
C SER A 562 6.88 -9.58 -28.35
N LEU A 563 6.26 -8.40 -28.31
CA LEU A 563 6.67 -7.25 -29.10
C LEU A 563 7.40 -6.27 -28.17
N ARG A 564 8.66 -5.97 -28.48
CA ARG A 564 9.47 -5.01 -27.71
C ARG A 564 9.48 -3.67 -28.42
N PHE A 565 9.23 -2.63 -27.64
CA PHE A 565 9.26 -1.24 -28.06
C PHE A 565 10.64 -0.66 -27.69
N LEU A 566 11.36 -0.17 -28.70
CA LEU A 566 12.70 0.41 -28.55
C LEU A 566 12.69 1.94 -28.54
N ASN A 567 11.52 2.56 -28.69
CA ASN A 567 11.34 4.01 -28.80
C ASN A 567 11.28 4.74 -27.45
N SER A 568 12.01 4.27 -26.43
CA SER A 568 11.94 4.70 -25.03
C SER A 568 12.57 6.08 -24.71
N THR A 569 12.72 7.00 -25.67
CA THR A 569 13.31 8.33 -25.41
C THR A 569 12.73 9.42 -26.32
N GLY A 570 12.17 10.50 -25.74
CA GLY A 570 11.90 11.77 -26.43
C GLY A 570 10.46 11.97 -26.95
N THR A 571 10.28 12.74 -28.03
CA THR A 571 8.98 13.11 -28.64
C THR A 571 8.39 12.03 -29.57
N ARG A 572 8.84 10.78 -29.43
CA ARG A 572 8.56 9.68 -30.36
C ARG A 572 7.74 8.61 -29.67
N ALA A 573 6.67 8.17 -30.30
CA ALA A 573 5.78 7.14 -29.76
C ALA A 573 5.35 6.16 -30.86
N SER A 574 5.48 4.87 -30.58
CA SER A 574 4.82 3.81 -31.34
C SER A 574 3.70 3.24 -30.48
N TYR A 575 2.51 3.11 -31.05
CA TYR A 575 1.35 2.61 -30.33
C TYR A 575 0.36 1.93 -31.26
N PHE A 576 -0.45 1.06 -30.69
CA PHE A 576 -1.58 0.44 -31.38
C PHE A 576 -2.87 1.12 -30.97
N THR A 577 -3.85 1.19 -31.86
CA THR A 577 -5.23 1.56 -31.51
C THR A 577 -6.21 0.57 -32.10
N THR A 578 -7.39 0.46 -31.48
CA THR A 578 -8.51 -0.25 -32.10
C THR A 578 -8.89 0.38 -33.43
N ASP A 579 -9.19 -0.46 -34.42
CA ASP A 579 -9.64 0.01 -35.72
C ASP A 579 -10.94 0.82 -35.59
N PRO A 580 -11.22 1.78 -36.50
CA PRO A 580 -12.36 2.70 -36.37
C PRO A 580 -13.73 2.06 -36.14
N ASN A 581 -13.96 0.89 -36.74
CA ASN A 581 -15.23 0.18 -36.69
C ASN A 581 -15.30 -0.89 -35.59
N SER A 582 -14.28 -0.98 -34.72
CA SER A 582 -14.27 -1.92 -33.59
C SER A 582 -15.44 -1.64 -32.65
N SER A 583 -16.26 -2.65 -32.34
CA SER A 583 -17.41 -2.50 -31.45
C SER A 583 -17.02 -2.09 -30.02
N LEU A 584 -15.80 -2.47 -29.61
CA LEU A 584 -15.18 -2.07 -28.34
C LEU A 584 -15.09 -0.56 -28.18
N ASN A 585 -14.97 0.19 -29.28
CA ASN A 585 -14.87 1.64 -29.29
C ASN A 585 -16.08 2.29 -28.60
N THR A 586 -17.26 1.72 -28.82
CA THR A 586 -18.53 2.24 -28.29
C THR A 586 -19.03 1.49 -27.06
N GLU A 587 -18.29 0.52 -26.55
CA GLU A 587 -18.74 -0.29 -25.42
C GLU A 587 -18.84 0.56 -24.14
N PRO A 588 -20.01 0.60 -23.48
CA PRO A 588 -20.20 1.37 -22.26
C PRO A 588 -19.64 0.67 -21.02
N PHE A 589 -19.46 -0.65 -21.04
CA PHE A 589 -19.05 -1.44 -19.88
C PHE A 589 -19.95 -1.21 -18.65
N SER A 590 -21.26 -1.11 -18.84
CA SER A 590 -22.23 -0.76 -17.79
C SER A 590 -22.21 -1.73 -16.59
N ASN A 591 -21.71 -2.95 -16.79
CA ASN A 591 -21.58 -3.98 -15.75
C ASN A 591 -20.13 -4.13 -15.23
N GLY A 592 -19.24 -3.20 -15.56
CA GLY A 592 -17.80 -3.30 -15.29
C GLY A 592 -17.06 -4.12 -16.34
N TYR A 593 -15.73 -4.15 -16.22
CA TYR A 593 -14.83 -4.92 -17.08
C TYR A 593 -13.56 -5.31 -16.31
N THR A 594 -12.86 -6.31 -16.83
CA THR A 594 -11.52 -6.71 -16.36
C THR A 594 -10.57 -6.68 -17.53
N VAL A 595 -9.34 -6.25 -17.29
CA VAL A 595 -8.24 -6.34 -18.25
C VAL A 595 -7.19 -7.28 -17.66
N GLU A 596 -6.72 -8.21 -18.49
CA GLU A 596 -5.55 -9.03 -18.21
C GLU A 596 -4.50 -8.73 -19.28
N ALA A 597 -3.27 -8.47 -18.86
CA ALA A 597 -2.17 -8.14 -19.76
C ALA A 597 -0.84 -8.64 -19.21
N PHE A 598 0.01 -9.17 -20.10
CA PHE A 598 1.41 -9.42 -19.81
C PHE A 598 2.23 -8.23 -20.30
N ILE A 599 2.83 -7.50 -19.37
CA ILE A 599 3.71 -6.37 -19.67
C ILE A 599 5.04 -6.60 -18.99
N LYS A 600 6.12 -6.31 -19.71
CA LYS A 600 7.46 -6.22 -19.16
C LYS A 600 7.95 -4.79 -19.31
N ILE A 601 8.32 -4.18 -18.20
CA ILE A 601 8.97 -2.86 -18.19
C ILE A 601 10.48 -3.09 -18.32
N ASP A 602 11.10 -2.37 -19.24
CA ASP A 602 12.55 -2.46 -19.45
C ASP A 602 13.28 -2.01 -18.17
N PRO A 603 14.32 -2.72 -17.70
CA PRO A 603 15.09 -2.30 -16.53
C PRO A 603 15.70 -0.89 -16.64
N GLY A 604 15.87 -0.39 -17.87
CA GLY A 604 16.31 0.98 -18.13
C GLY A 604 15.20 2.04 -18.10
N PHE A 605 13.98 1.71 -17.69
CA PHE A 605 12.89 2.68 -17.55
C PHE A 605 13.25 3.78 -16.56
N ASP A 606 13.04 5.03 -16.98
CA ASP A 606 13.24 6.22 -16.17
C ASP A 606 11.97 7.08 -16.22
N ALA A 607 11.34 7.34 -15.08
CA ALA A 607 10.08 8.10 -15.04
C ALA A 607 10.21 9.53 -15.63
N SER A 608 11.39 10.14 -15.60
CA SER A 608 11.64 11.47 -16.19
C SER A 608 11.70 11.45 -17.71
N VAL A 609 12.00 10.29 -18.31
CA VAL A 609 12.11 10.08 -19.76
C VAL A 609 10.87 9.38 -20.32
N ASN A 610 10.34 8.42 -19.58
CA ASN A 610 9.34 7.44 -19.97
C ASN A 610 8.00 7.60 -19.24
N GLY A 611 7.85 8.58 -18.36
CA GLY A 611 6.62 8.77 -17.56
C GLY A 611 5.34 9.00 -18.37
N TRP A 612 5.47 9.30 -19.67
CA TRP A 612 4.35 9.43 -20.61
C TRP A 612 3.93 8.13 -21.28
N MET A 613 4.59 7.01 -20.99
CA MET A 613 4.21 5.68 -21.48
C MET A 613 2.82 5.28 -20.96
N GLY A 614 2.02 4.64 -21.81
CA GLY A 614 0.63 4.30 -21.50
C GLY A 614 0.29 2.88 -21.93
N ILE A 615 0.26 1.95 -20.97
CA ILE A 615 0.00 0.51 -21.22
C ILE A 615 -1.35 0.28 -21.91
N LEU A 616 -2.42 0.91 -21.44
CA LEU A 616 -3.75 0.85 -22.05
C LEU A 616 -4.52 2.13 -21.71
N TYR A 617 -5.07 2.82 -22.71
CA TYR A 617 -5.87 4.02 -22.51
C TYR A 617 -7.08 4.05 -23.46
N ARG A 618 -8.13 4.79 -23.08
CA ARG A 618 -9.29 5.09 -23.94
C ARG A 618 -9.31 6.57 -24.26
N LEU A 619 -9.27 6.92 -25.55
CA LEU A 619 -9.39 8.32 -25.99
C LEU A 619 -10.88 8.74 -26.02
N GLY A 620 -11.21 9.79 -25.25
CA GLY A 620 -12.57 10.36 -25.20
C GLY A 620 -12.85 11.34 -26.35
N PRO A 621 -14.13 11.68 -26.62
CA PRO A 621 -14.52 12.51 -27.76
C PRO A 621 -14.01 13.96 -27.69
N VAL A 622 -13.57 14.49 -28.82
CA VAL A 622 -13.38 15.94 -29.06
C VAL A 622 -14.74 16.54 -29.41
N GLN A 623 -15.32 17.36 -28.53
CA GLN A 623 -16.45 18.23 -28.91
C GLN A 623 -15.93 19.40 -29.78
N SER A 624 -15.88 19.20 -31.10
CA SER A 624 -16.27 20.17 -32.14
C SER A 624 -15.88 19.66 -33.53
N SER A 625 -16.92 19.49 -34.37
CA SER A 625 -16.92 19.27 -35.82
C SER A 625 -16.00 18.18 -36.41
N LEU A 626 -16.63 17.03 -36.71
CA LEU A 626 -16.23 16.00 -37.70
C LEU A 626 -14.99 15.13 -37.38
N ALA A 627 -15.18 14.14 -36.49
CA ALA A 627 -14.89 12.70 -36.69
C ALA A 627 -15.08 11.96 -35.35
N LEU A 628 -15.98 10.97 -35.32
CA LEU A 628 -16.10 10.01 -34.23
C LEU A 628 -14.92 9.04 -34.28
N LEU A 629 -14.13 8.93 -33.21
CA LEU A 629 -13.23 7.80 -32.95
C LEU A 629 -12.94 7.73 -31.43
N GLN A 630 -13.65 6.83 -30.74
CA GLN A 630 -13.34 6.43 -29.37
C GLN A 630 -12.39 5.22 -29.46
N THR A 631 -11.07 5.42 -29.46
CA THR A 631 -10.13 4.30 -29.64
C THR A 631 -9.50 3.87 -28.31
N MET A 632 -9.36 2.56 -28.11
CA MET A 632 -8.47 2.02 -27.07
C MET A 632 -7.07 1.86 -27.66
N GLY A 633 -6.03 2.26 -26.94
CA GLY A 633 -4.65 2.15 -27.43
C GLY A 633 -3.66 1.61 -26.40
N ILE A 634 -2.58 1.00 -26.91
CA ILE A 634 -1.43 0.47 -26.16
C ILE A 634 -0.19 1.24 -26.64
N ALA A 635 0.45 2.02 -25.77
CA ALA A 635 1.61 2.86 -26.07
C ALA A 635 2.77 2.60 -25.09
N VAL A 636 3.97 2.44 -25.64
CA VAL A 636 5.23 2.32 -24.89
C VAL A 636 6.29 3.21 -25.52
#